data_AF-A0A3B9M107-F1
#
_entry.id   AF-A0A3B9M107-F1
#
_cell.length_a   1.000
_cell.length_b   1.000
_cell.length_c   1.000
_cell.angle_alpha   90.00
_cell.angle_beta   90.00
_cell.angle_gamma   90.00
#
_symmetry.space_group_name_H-M   'P 1'
#
loop_
_entity.id
_entity.type
_entity.pdbx_description
1 polymer ?
#
loop_
_entity_poly.entity_id
_entity_poly.type
_entity_poly.pdbx_seq_one_letter_code
_entity_poly.pdbx_strand_id
1 'polypeptide(L)'
;ATTDVHSFCDGKPKKGGCVLKGLPEPFAKRTVEGDLGMRVSLQTLLEVIEENDDLHDLTEYVDRINRERSLIAASEREKYFDRIFATACIREALLRHSGQLKEVFTPEGRLWIQQGKDLTEIDILIGTGGALVFADDAGSLLRAGLRLENPLHLTPRQPQLMLDHKYILYAMGLLAEDYPETAEALLKETLKSLGRI
;
A
#
# COMPACT_ATOMS: atom_id res chain seq x y z
N ALA A 1 -9.21 -11.53 2.84
CA ALA A 1 -8.04 -10.88 2.23
C ALA A 1 -7.58 -9.83 3.21
N THR A 2 -6.28 -9.77 3.48
CA THR A 2 -5.62 -8.73 4.28
C THR A 2 -4.76 -7.88 3.37
N THR A 3 -4.35 -6.70 3.84
CA THR A 3 -3.39 -5.87 3.11
C THR A 3 -2.05 -5.94 3.84
N ASP A 4 -1.05 -6.49 3.18
CA ASP A 4 0.29 -6.67 3.71
C ASP A 4 1.24 -5.70 3.02
N VAL A 5 2.11 -5.03 3.79
CA VAL A 5 3.15 -4.14 3.25
C VAL A 5 4.51 -4.63 3.70
N HIS A 6 5.41 -4.82 2.73
CA HIS A 6 6.81 -5.17 2.93
C HIS A 6 7.70 -4.01 2.47
N SER A 7 8.67 -3.61 3.29
CA SER A 7 9.66 -2.60 2.92
C SER A 7 11.08 -3.03 3.24
N PHE A 8 12.00 -2.69 2.34
CA PHE A 8 13.43 -2.99 2.41
C PHE A 8 14.22 -1.69 2.24
N CYS A 9 14.47 -0.98 3.34
CA CYS A 9 15.28 0.24 3.36
C CYS A 9 15.74 0.56 4.79
N ASP A 10 16.73 1.43 4.94
CA ASP A 10 17.22 1.86 6.26
C ASP A 10 16.23 2.75 7.02
N GLY A 11 15.27 3.35 6.30
CA GLY A 11 14.21 4.19 6.86
C GLY A 11 14.69 5.44 7.58
N LYS A 12 15.96 5.85 7.39
CA LYS A 12 16.57 6.93 8.17
C LYS A 12 16.07 8.31 7.73
N PRO A 13 16.15 9.33 8.62
CA PRO A 13 15.81 10.69 8.25
C PRO A 13 16.59 11.19 7.04
N LYS A 14 15.86 11.68 6.04
CA LYS A 14 16.42 12.24 4.79
C LYS A 14 16.71 13.75 4.88
N LYS A 15 16.12 14.43 5.87
CA LYS A 15 16.35 15.86 6.11
C LYS A 15 17.35 16.08 7.24
N GLY A 16 18.32 16.96 7.01
CA GLY A 16 19.26 17.41 8.04
C GLY A 16 18.54 18.06 9.23
N GLY A 17 19.04 17.84 10.44
CA GLY A 17 18.42 18.35 11.67
C GLY A 17 17.14 17.62 12.10
N CYS A 18 16.80 16.50 11.45
CA CYS A 18 15.71 15.65 11.89
C CYS A 18 16.18 14.64 12.95
N VAL A 19 15.51 14.62 14.09
CA VAL A 19 15.77 13.63 15.15
C VAL A 19 14.85 12.43 14.96
N LEU A 20 15.45 11.24 14.91
CA LEU A 20 14.70 10.00 14.94
C LEU A 20 14.25 9.69 16.38
N LYS A 21 12.94 9.49 16.57
CA LYS A 21 12.32 9.14 17.86
C LYS A 21 11.69 7.76 17.79
N GLY A 22 11.98 6.95 18.81
CA GLY A 22 11.44 5.60 18.97
C GLY A 22 12.51 4.53 18.79
N LEU A 23 12.06 3.29 18.68
CA LEU A 23 12.96 2.17 18.41
C LEU A 23 13.47 2.24 16.96
N PRO A 24 14.71 1.79 16.69
CA PRO A 24 15.20 1.64 15.33
C PRO A 24 14.29 0.73 14.51
N GLU A 25 13.88 1.19 13.34
CA GLU A 25 13.12 0.38 12.39
C GLU A 25 14.04 -0.63 11.70
N PRO A 26 13.60 -1.89 11.49
CA PRO A 26 14.40 -2.90 10.82
C PRO A 26 14.53 -2.62 9.32
N PHE A 27 15.64 -3.06 8.72
CA PHE A 27 15.86 -2.95 7.27
C PHE A 27 14.72 -3.60 6.48
N ALA A 28 14.38 -4.84 6.81
CA ALA A 28 13.20 -5.53 6.32
C ALA A 28 12.06 -5.39 7.34
N LYS A 29 10.96 -4.75 6.95
CA LYS A 29 9.75 -4.59 7.77
C LYS A 29 8.56 -5.19 7.05
N ARG A 30 7.71 -5.92 7.77
CA ARG A 30 6.39 -6.37 7.31
C ARG A 30 5.32 -5.87 8.26
N THR A 31 4.25 -5.29 7.73
CA THR A 31 3.01 -5.08 8.48
C THR A 31 1.87 -5.84 7.80
N VAL A 32 0.92 -6.31 8.61
CA VAL A 32 -0.23 -7.10 8.17
C VAL A 32 -1.46 -6.42 8.72
N GLU A 33 -2.26 -5.84 7.83
CA GLU A 33 -3.47 -5.12 8.18
C GLU A 33 -4.67 -6.06 8.03
N GLY A 34 -5.01 -6.74 9.13
CA GLY A 34 -6.10 -7.71 9.18
C GLY A 34 -7.49 -7.10 8.96
N ASP A 35 -7.62 -5.82 9.28
CA ASP A 35 -8.82 -5.00 9.11
C ASP A 35 -8.91 -4.34 7.73
N LEU A 36 -7.87 -4.39 6.89
CA LEU A 36 -7.89 -3.84 5.53
C LEU A 36 -8.05 -4.97 4.52
N GLY A 37 -9.31 -5.27 4.17
CA GLY A 37 -9.63 -6.41 3.32
C GLY A 37 -10.81 -6.18 2.38
N MET A 38 -10.64 -6.64 1.14
CA MET A 38 -11.63 -6.46 0.06
C MET A 38 -12.94 -7.22 0.23
N ARG A 39 -13.13 -8.04 1.27
CA ARG A 39 -14.35 -8.85 1.45
C ARG A 39 -14.80 -8.89 2.91
N VAL A 40 -14.03 -9.53 3.78
CA VAL A 40 -14.41 -9.72 5.20
C VAL A 40 -14.46 -8.41 5.98
N SER A 41 -13.55 -7.48 5.69
CA SER A 41 -13.36 -6.24 6.45
C SER A 41 -13.93 -5.00 5.74
N LEU A 42 -14.77 -5.18 4.72
CA LEU A 42 -15.36 -4.07 3.96
C LEU A 42 -16.19 -3.13 4.81
N GLN A 43 -16.88 -3.65 5.83
CA GLN A 43 -17.67 -2.83 6.74
C GLN A 43 -16.80 -1.81 7.47
N THR A 44 -15.63 -2.23 7.98
CA THR A 44 -14.68 -1.35 8.66
C THR A 44 -14.05 -0.35 7.68
N LEU A 45 -13.86 -0.74 6.42
CA LEU A 45 -13.36 0.16 5.38
C LEU A 45 -14.37 1.25 4.99
N LEU A 46 -15.69 1.01 5.11
CA LEU A 46 -16.68 2.05 4.87
C LEU A 46 -16.50 3.25 5.82
N GLU A 47 -16.16 2.99 7.08
CA GLU A 47 -15.86 4.02 8.09
C GLU A 47 -14.62 4.86 7.73
N VAL A 48 -13.76 4.34 6.83
CA VAL A 48 -12.59 5.07 6.32
C VAL A 48 -12.95 5.88 5.07
N ILE A 49 -14.01 5.52 4.34
CA ILE A 49 -14.40 6.08 3.04
C ILE A 49 -15.54 7.12 3.18
N GLU A 50 -15.86 7.56 4.40
CA GLU A 50 -17.06 8.36 4.75
C GLU A 50 -17.33 9.59 3.84
N GLU A 51 -16.31 10.16 3.21
CA GLU A 51 -16.43 11.24 2.23
C GLU A 51 -16.56 10.70 0.79
N ASN A 52 -17.70 10.10 0.44
CA ASN A 52 -17.99 9.69 -0.93
C ASN A 52 -19.43 10.01 -1.35
N ASP A 53 -19.61 10.59 -2.54
CA ASP A 53 -20.94 10.94 -3.07
C ASP A 53 -21.84 9.71 -3.29
N ASP A 54 -21.26 8.52 -3.50
CA ASP A 54 -21.96 7.25 -3.69
C ASP A 54 -22.13 6.44 -2.39
N LEU A 55 -22.01 7.05 -1.20
CA LEU A 55 -21.97 6.32 0.08
C LEU A 55 -23.16 5.37 0.30
N HIS A 56 -24.35 5.75 -0.14
CA HIS A 56 -25.54 4.89 -0.05
C HIS A 56 -25.37 3.61 -0.87
N ASP A 57 -25.01 3.73 -2.14
CA ASP A 57 -24.84 2.59 -3.06
C ASP A 57 -23.62 1.73 -2.69
N LEU A 58 -22.57 2.36 -2.15
CA LEU A 58 -21.42 1.66 -1.55
C LEU A 58 -21.86 0.81 -0.34
N THR A 59 -22.72 1.35 0.51
CA THR A 59 -23.24 0.62 1.68
C THR A 59 -24.06 -0.59 1.25
N GLU A 60 -24.97 -0.43 0.27
CA GLU A 60 -25.73 -1.54 -0.29
C GLU A 60 -24.83 -2.61 -0.93
N TYR A 61 -23.78 -2.18 -1.62
CA TYR A 61 -22.80 -3.10 -2.21
C TYR A 61 -22.08 -3.91 -1.13
N VAL A 62 -21.62 -3.27 -0.05
CA VAL A 62 -20.98 -3.96 1.08
C VAL A 62 -21.93 -4.94 1.76
N ASP A 63 -23.20 -4.57 1.96
CA ASP A 63 -24.22 -5.46 2.50
C ASP A 63 -24.41 -6.72 1.64
N ARG A 64 -24.38 -6.58 0.31
CA ARG A 64 -24.44 -7.72 -0.62
C ARG A 64 -23.23 -8.62 -0.48
N ILE A 65 -22.01 -8.07 -0.45
CA ILE A 65 -20.77 -8.85 -0.25
C ILE A 65 -20.76 -9.54 1.12
N ASN A 66 -21.29 -8.90 2.16
CA ASN A 66 -21.39 -9.48 3.50
C ASN A 66 -22.33 -10.69 3.52
N ARG A 67 -23.44 -10.64 2.79
CA ARG A 67 -24.39 -11.77 2.65
C ARG A 67 -23.81 -12.90 1.80
N GLU A 68 -23.11 -12.57 0.71
CA GLU A 68 -22.52 -13.54 -0.22
C GLU A 68 -21.07 -13.16 -0.55
N ARG A 69 -20.13 -13.70 0.23
CA ARG A 69 -18.70 -13.36 0.12
C ARG A 69 -18.02 -13.82 -1.16
N SER A 70 -18.65 -14.75 -1.90
CA SER A 70 -18.19 -15.23 -3.21
C SER A 70 -18.53 -14.29 -4.36
N LEU A 71 -19.32 -13.23 -4.13
CA LEU A 71 -19.62 -12.25 -5.15
C LEU A 71 -18.34 -11.60 -5.68
N ILE A 72 -18.26 -11.56 -7.01
CA ILE A 72 -17.22 -10.85 -7.76
C ILE A 72 -17.94 -9.73 -8.50
N ALA A 73 -17.35 -8.54 -8.48
CA ALA A 73 -17.86 -7.39 -9.21
C ALA A 73 -18.06 -7.73 -10.71
N ALA A 74 -19.30 -7.63 -11.17
CA ALA A 74 -19.68 -7.96 -12.54
C ALA A 74 -19.98 -6.70 -13.37
N SER A 75 -20.54 -5.66 -12.74
CA SER A 75 -20.83 -4.39 -13.39
C SER A 75 -19.67 -3.39 -13.25
N GLU A 76 -19.60 -2.42 -14.18
CA GLU A 76 -18.62 -1.32 -14.08
C GLU A 76 -18.78 -0.50 -12.79
N ARG A 77 -19.99 -0.43 -12.24
CA ARG A 77 -20.25 0.24 -10.96
C ARG A 77 -19.71 -0.55 -9.77
N GLU A 78 -19.90 -1.86 -9.74
CA GLU A 78 -19.32 -2.71 -8.70
C GLU A 78 -17.79 -2.72 -8.78
N LYS A 79 -17.23 -2.74 -10.00
CA LYS A 79 -15.77 -2.60 -10.19
C LYS A 79 -15.26 -1.25 -9.71
N TYR A 80 -16.03 -0.19 -9.93
CA TYR A 80 -15.71 1.14 -9.40
C TYR A 80 -15.68 1.12 -7.86
N PHE A 81 -16.63 0.49 -7.20
CA PHE A 81 -16.62 0.32 -5.75
C PHE A 81 -15.42 -0.53 -5.27
N ASP A 82 -15.12 -1.65 -5.94
CA ASP A 82 -13.92 -2.44 -5.64
C ASP A 82 -12.63 -1.58 -5.80
N ARG A 83 -12.55 -0.67 -6.78
CA ARG A 83 -11.43 0.27 -6.91
C ARG A 83 -11.35 1.26 -5.74
N ILE A 84 -12.48 1.76 -5.24
CA ILE A 84 -12.50 2.65 -4.06
C ILE A 84 -11.94 1.92 -2.85
N PHE A 85 -12.45 0.72 -2.55
CA PHE A 85 -11.98 -0.07 -1.41
C PHE A 85 -10.50 -0.44 -1.53
N ALA A 86 -10.05 -0.89 -2.71
CA ALA A 86 -8.65 -1.23 -2.92
C ALA A 86 -7.73 0.00 -2.76
N THR A 87 -8.17 1.17 -3.23
CA THR A 87 -7.45 2.44 -3.03
C THR A 87 -7.31 2.76 -1.54
N ALA A 88 -8.41 2.64 -0.77
CA ALA A 88 -8.40 2.89 0.67
C ALA A 88 -7.49 1.90 1.40
N CYS A 89 -7.55 0.60 1.07
CA CYS A 89 -6.65 -0.41 1.62
C CYS A 89 -5.17 -0.07 1.39
N ILE A 90 -4.79 0.27 0.15
CA ILE A 90 -3.40 0.62 -0.18
C ILE A 90 -2.97 1.84 0.63
N ARG A 91 -3.81 2.88 0.66
CA ARG A 91 -3.53 4.14 1.36
C ARG A 91 -3.32 3.92 2.85
N GLU A 92 -4.29 3.30 3.52
CA GLU A 92 -4.23 3.08 4.97
C GLU A 92 -3.08 2.15 5.35
N ALA A 93 -2.84 1.09 4.58
CA ALA A 93 -1.73 0.19 4.85
C ALA A 93 -0.38 0.92 4.74
N LEU A 94 -0.21 1.80 3.74
CA LEU A 94 1.01 2.61 3.62
C LEU A 94 1.14 3.65 4.74
N LEU A 95 0.04 4.29 5.15
CA LEU A 95 0.03 5.24 6.27
C LEU A 95 0.44 4.60 7.59
N ARG A 96 -0.02 3.37 7.85
CA ARG A 96 0.31 2.60 9.06
C ARG A 96 1.71 1.97 8.99
N HIS A 97 2.17 1.60 7.80
CA HIS A 97 3.50 1.01 7.61
C HIS A 97 4.62 2.03 7.69
N SER A 98 4.39 3.22 7.11
CA SER A 98 5.36 4.32 7.03
C SER A 98 5.46 5.11 8.34
N GLY A 99 6.56 5.85 8.45
CA GLY A 99 6.77 6.81 9.52
C GLY A 99 6.03 8.12 9.27
N GLN A 100 6.11 9.00 10.26
CA GLN A 100 5.56 10.34 10.21
C GLN A 100 6.58 11.35 10.71
N LEU A 101 6.48 12.56 10.18
CA LEU A 101 7.25 13.71 10.57
C LEU A 101 6.39 14.61 11.46
N LYS A 102 6.93 15.05 12.59
CA LYS A 102 6.30 16.00 13.50
C LYS A 102 7.17 17.22 13.64
N GLU A 103 6.56 18.40 13.51
CA GLU A 103 7.21 19.66 13.82
C GLU A 103 7.06 19.94 15.32
N VAL A 104 8.15 20.29 15.98
CA VAL A 104 8.17 20.69 17.39
C VAL A 104 8.95 22.00 17.52
N PHE A 105 8.44 22.93 18.32
CA PHE A 105 9.10 24.20 18.60
C PHE A 105 9.80 24.12 19.96
N THR A 106 11.10 24.40 19.98
CA THR A 106 11.91 24.53 21.19
C THR A 106 12.42 25.97 21.32
N PRO A 107 12.97 26.39 22.48
CA PRO A 107 13.59 27.71 22.63
C PRO A 107 14.68 28.00 21.59
N GLU A 108 15.35 26.96 21.08
CA GLU A 108 16.41 27.02 20.07
C GLU A 108 15.88 27.07 18.62
N GLY A 109 14.56 26.93 18.43
CA GLY A 109 13.89 27.03 17.13
C GLY A 109 13.05 25.81 16.76
N ARG A 110 12.79 25.65 15.46
CA ARG A 110 12.00 24.53 14.94
C ARG A 110 12.84 23.26 14.83
N LEU A 111 12.28 22.14 15.25
CA LEU A 111 12.86 20.81 15.14
C LEU A 111 11.90 19.87 14.41
N TRP A 112 12.46 19.03 13.54
CA TRP A 112 11.73 17.94 12.92
C TRP A 112 11.99 16.64 13.66
N ILE A 113 10.92 15.97 14.08
CA ILE A 113 11.00 14.65 14.70
C ILE A 113 10.41 13.63 13.72
N GLN A 114 11.22 12.67 13.31
CA GLN A 114 10.74 11.50 12.59
C GLN A 114 10.39 10.40 13.59
N GLN A 115 9.22 9.80 13.41
CA GLN A 115 8.82 8.59 14.11
C GLN A 115 8.51 7.50 13.08
N GLY A 116 9.15 6.34 13.21
CA GLY A 116 8.99 5.24 12.26
C GLY A 116 9.84 5.38 11.00
N LYS A 117 9.50 4.61 9.97
CA LYS A 117 10.34 4.36 8.79
C LYS A 117 10.10 5.37 7.66
N ASP A 118 11.14 6.06 7.20
CA ASP A 118 11.03 6.93 6.03
C ASP A 118 11.03 6.13 4.72
N LEU A 119 9.93 6.17 3.97
CA LEU A 119 9.77 5.49 2.69
C LEU A 119 9.69 6.48 1.51
N THR A 120 9.91 7.78 1.75
CA THR A 120 9.69 8.83 0.73
C THR A 120 10.54 8.64 -0.52
N GLU A 121 11.75 8.10 -0.36
CA GLU A 121 12.74 7.84 -1.41
C GLU A 121 12.83 6.36 -1.81
N ILE A 122 11.76 5.57 -1.65
CA ILE A 122 11.73 4.20 -2.18
C ILE A 122 11.78 4.22 -3.72
N ASP A 123 12.74 3.50 -4.30
CA ASP A 123 12.95 3.44 -5.75
C ASP A 123 11.87 2.64 -6.48
N ILE A 124 11.42 1.53 -5.90
CA ILE A 124 10.52 0.56 -6.55
C ILE A 124 9.38 0.19 -5.59
N LEU A 125 8.15 0.27 -6.08
CA LEU A 125 6.97 -0.25 -5.40
C LEU A 125 6.34 -1.34 -6.27
N ILE A 126 6.26 -2.56 -5.72
CA ILE A 126 5.69 -3.72 -6.41
C ILE A 126 4.29 -3.97 -5.86
N GLY A 127 3.28 -3.87 -6.73
CA GLY A 127 1.93 -4.34 -6.45
C GLY A 127 1.80 -5.85 -6.70
N THR A 128 1.24 -6.58 -5.75
CA THR A 128 0.86 -7.99 -5.90
C THR A 128 -0.45 -8.27 -5.15
N GLY A 129 -1.11 -9.38 -5.46
CA GLY A 129 -2.41 -9.76 -4.89
C GLY A 129 -3.57 -9.57 -5.86
N GLY A 130 -4.62 -10.37 -5.70
CA GLY A 130 -5.72 -10.46 -6.66
C GLY A 130 -6.40 -9.12 -6.97
N ALA A 131 -6.54 -8.23 -5.98
CA ALA A 131 -7.14 -6.91 -6.18
C ALA A 131 -6.34 -5.99 -7.13
N LEU A 132 -5.03 -6.21 -7.25
CA LEU A 132 -4.15 -5.45 -8.15
C LEU A 132 -3.91 -6.21 -9.46
N VAL A 133 -3.64 -7.52 -9.39
CA VAL A 133 -3.33 -8.35 -10.56
C VAL A 133 -4.52 -8.43 -11.53
N PHE A 134 -5.75 -8.49 -11.01
CA PHE A 134 -6.97 -8.59 -11.81
C PHE A 134 -7.68 -7.23 -12.01
N ALA A 135 -7.06 -6.12 -11.60
CA ALA A 135 -7.61 -4.80 -11.87
C ALA A 135 -7.48 -4.43 -13.35
N ASP A 136 -8.52 -3.79 -13.91
CA ASP A 136 -8.50 -3.28 -15.28
C ASP A 136 -7.35 -2.27 -15.50
N ASP A 137 -7.04 -1.45 -14.48
CA ASP A 137 -5.90 -0.52 -14.46
C ASP A 137 -5.24 -0.46 -13.07
N ALA A 138 -4.30 -1.37 -12.85
CA ALA A 138 -3.51 -1.42 -11.61
C ALA A 138 -2.63 -0.18 -11.40
N GLY A 139 -2.19 0.48 -12.49
CA GLY A 139 -1.33 1.65 -12.42
C GLY A 139 -2.06 2.85 -11.82
N SER A 140 -3.25 3.14 -12.33
CA SER A 140 -4.11 4.19 -11.77
C SER A 140 -4.51 3.89 -10.32
N LEU A 141 -4.79 2.62 -9.99
CA LEU A 141 -5.14 2.19 -8.65
C LEU A 141 -4.00 2.43 -7.64
N LEU A 142 -2.77 2.02 -7.96
CA LEU A 142 -1.59 2.27 -7.13
C LEU A 142 -1.32 3.77 -6.96
N ARG A 143 -1.43 4.54 -8.05
CA ARG A 143 -1.25 6.02 -8.01
C ARG A 143 -2.30 6.68 -7.12
N ALA A 144 -3.54 6.21 -7.15
CA ALA A 144 -4.61 6.71 -6.29
C ALA A 144 -4.35 6.39 -4.80
N GLY A 145 -3.83 5.19 -4.50
CA GLY A 145 -3.47 4.79 -3.13
C GLY A 145 -2.27 5.56 -2.57
N LEU A 146 -1.34 5.98 -3.43
CA LEU A 146 -0.16 6.77 -3.07
C LEU A 146 -0.44 8.28 -2.98
N ARG A 147 -1.57 8.75 -3.52
CA ARG A 147 -1.96 10.16 -3.44
C ARG A 147 -2.36 10.50 -2.01
N LEU A 148 -1.43 11.11 -1.29
CA LEU A 148 -1.62 11.61 0.07
C LEU A 148 -1.33 13.10 0.13
N GLU A 149 -2.29 13.87 0.62
CA GLU A 149 -2.17 15.33 0.69
C GLU A 149 -1.22 15.78 1.80
N ASN A 150 -1.12 15.01 2.88
CA ASN A 150 -0.32 15.39 4.03
C ASN A 150 1.18 15.06 3.80
N PRO A 151 2.06 16.08 3.68
CA PRO A 151 3.49 15.88 3.44
C PRO A 151 4.23 15.29 4.66
N LEU A 152 3.58 15.25 5.82
CA LEU A 152 4.14 14.73 7.06
C LEU A 152 4.14 13.20 7.13
N HIS A 153 3.36 12.50 6.30
CA HIS A 153 3.47 11.05 6.19
C HIS A 153 4.64 10.68 5.29
N LEU A 154 5.47 9.74 5.72
CA LEU A 154 6.70 9.37 5.04
C LEU A 154 6.46 8.19 4.08
N THR A 155 5.37 8.23 3.33
CA THR A 155 5.03 7.25 2.29
C THR A 155 5.84 7.48 1.01
N PRO A 156 5.95 6.47 0.12
CA PRO A 156 6.64 6.62 -1.16
C PRO A 156 6.13 7.79 -1.99
N ARG A 157 7.05 8.59 -2.55
CA ARG A 157 6.71 9.81 -3.30
C ARG A 157 6.84 9.63 -4.82
N GLN A 158 7.97 9.07 -5.27
CA GLN A 158 8.25 8.90 -6.70
C GLN A 158 8.78 7.50 -7.05
N PRO A 159 8.16 6.41 -6.56
CA PRO A 159 8.62 5.07 -6.91
C PRO A 159 8.35 4.76 -8.38
N GLN A 160 9.20 3.92 -8.96
CA GLN A 160 8.83 3.13 -10.13
C GLN A 160 7.81 2.08 -9.72
N LEU A 161 6.63 2.14 -10.33
CA LEU A 161 5.57 1.18 -10.08
C LEU A 161 5.81 -0.08 -10.92
N MET A 162 5.70 -1.23 -10.27
CA MET A 162 5.77 -2.55 -10.91
C MET A 162 4.60 -3.41 -10.46
N LEU A 163 4.20 -4.36 -11.30
CA LEU A 163 3.12 -5.30 -11.02
C LEU A 163 3.64 -6.73 -11.15
N ASP A 164 3.35 -7.55 -10.13
CA ASP A 164 3.44 -9.02 -10.19
C ASP A 164 2.29 -9.58 -11.05
N HIS A 165 2.32 -9.28 -12.35
CA HIS A 165 1.18 -9.55 -13.23
C HIS A 165 0.92 -11.04 -13.49
N LYS A 166 1.89 -11.92 -13.19
CA LYS A 166 1.72 -13.37 -13.23
C LYS A 166 1.29 -13.95 -11.88
N TYR A 167 1.23 -13.12 -10.84
CA TYR A 167 0.93 -13.52 -9.47
C TYR A 167 1.85 -14.64 -8.96
N ILE A 168 3.15 -14.55 -9.24
CA ILE A 168 4.13 -15.58 -8.89
C ILE A 168 5.17 -15.11 -7.88
N LEU A 169 5.12 -13.86 -7.40
CA LEU A 169 6.14 -13.32 -6.48
C LEU A 169 6.31 -14.19 -5.23
N TYR A 170 5.22 -14.74 -4.69
CA TYR A 170 5.28 -15.65 -3.54
C TYR A 170 6.01 -16.96 -3.87
N ALA A 171 5.75 -17.51 -5.07
CA ALA A 171 6.38 -18.75 -5.53
C ALA A 171 7.87 -18.54 -5.81
N MET A 172 8.25 -17.36 -6.32
CA MET A 172 9.64 -16.98 -6.53
C MET A 172 10.39 -16.82 -5.21
N GLY A 173 9.71 -16.33 -4.16
CA GLY A 173 10.27 -16.30 -2.81
C GLY A 173 10.65 -17.69 -2.29
N LEU A 174 9.78 -18.69 -2.49
CA LEU A 174 10.06 -20.09 -2.13
C LEU A 174 11.17 -20.68 -3.01
N LEU A 175 11.13 -20.43 -4.32
CA LEU A 175 12.12 -20.95 -5.27
C LEU A 175 13.52 -20.41 -5.00
N ALA A 176 13.64 -19.17 -4.50
CA ALA A 176 14.91 -18.51 -4.26
C ALA A 176 15.74 -19.16 -3.12
N GLU A 177 15.13 -20.00 -2.27
CA GLU A 177 15.86 -20.74 -1.23
C GLU A 177 16.86 -21.74 -1.84
N ASP A 178 16.44 -22.45 -2.90
CA ASP A 178 17.26 -23.47 -3.57
C ASP A 178 17.85 -22.97 -4.91
N TYR A 179 17.14 -22.08 -5.63
CA TYR A 179 17.48 -21.65 -6.99
C TYR A 179 17.39 -20.11 -7.16
N PRO A 180 18.25 -19.33 -6.46
CA PRO A 180 18.16 -17.87 -6.44
C PRO A 180 18.31 -17.22 -7.82
N GLU A 181 19.25 -17.69 -8.65
CA GLU A 181 19.48 -17.15 -9.99
C GLU A 181 18.27 -17.39 -10.92
N THR A 182 17.60 -18.54 -10.79
CA THR A 182 16.41 -18.86 -11.58
C THR A 182 15.22 -18.02 -11.12
N ALA A 183 15.03 -17.87 -9.80
CA ALA A 183 13.99 -17.02 -9.25
C ALA A 183 14.17 -15.55 -9.67
N GLU A 184 15.41 -15.04 -9.66
CA GLU A 184 15.71 -13.68 -10.12
C GLU A 184 15.42 -13.49 -11.61
N ALA A 185 15.84 -14.44 -12.46
CA ALA A 185 15.58 -14.39 -13.90
C ALA A 185 14.09 -14.36 -14.21
N LEU A 186 13.31 -15.25 -13.56
CA LEU A 186 11.85 -15.29 -13.70
C LEU A 186 11.20 -14.00 -13.21
N LEU A 187 11.62 -13.45 -12.06
CA LEU A 187 11.10 -12.18 -11.56
C LEU A 187 11.34 -11.03 -12.52
N LYS A 188 12.53 -10.95 -13.12
CA LYS A 188 12.86 -9.93 -14.12
C LYS A 188 12.00 -10.05 -15.38
N GLU A 189 11.66 -11.26 -15.79
CA GLU A 189 10.78 -11.52 -16.93
C GLU A 189 9.31 -11.21 -16.61
N THR A 190 8.87 -11.51 -15.38
CA THR A 190 7.46 -11.42 -15.02
C THR A 190 7.05 -10.15 -14.29
N LEU A 191 7.96 -9.30 -13.83
CA LEU A 191 7.56 -8.01 -13.26
C LEU A 191 7.28 -7.00 -14.36
N LYS A 192 6.04 -6.51 -14.42
CA LYS A 192 5.62 -5.53 -15.43
C LYS A 192 5.77 -4.11 -14.90
N SER A 193 6.53 -3.26 -15.59
CA SER A 193 6.60 -1.83 -15.27
C SER A 193 5.28 -1.12 -15.59
N LEU A 194 4.81 -0.29 -14.65
CA LEU A 194 3.63 0.58 -14.77
C LEU A 194 4.03 2.07 -14.87
N GLY A 195 5.32 2.34 -15.05
CA GLY A 195 5.90 3.69 -15.14
C GLY A 195 6.24 4.30 -13.78
N ARG A 196 6.85 5.49 -13.81
CA ARG A 196 7.14 6.30 -12.61
C ARG A 196 5.97 7.20 -12.25
N ILE A 197 5.91 7.61 -10.98
CA ILE A 197 5.03 8.69 -10.49
C ILE A 197 5.61 10.05 -10.84
#